data_AF-A0A2V8XI65-F1
#
_entry.id   AF-A0A2V8XI65-F1
#
_cell.length_a   1.000
_cell.length_b   1.000
_cell.length_c   1.000
_cell.angle_alpha   90.00
_cell.angle_beta   90.00
_cell.angle_gamma   90.00
#
_symmetry.space_group_name_H-M   'P 1'
#
loop_
_entity.id
_entity.type
_entity.pdbx_description
1 polymer ?
#
loop_
_entity_poly.entity_id
_entity_poly.type
_entity_poly.pdbx_seq_one_letter_code
_entity_poly.pdbx_strand_id
1 'polypeptide(L)'
;MKDNALFGRHRSLCSQSILSAAILVLAILLATPFAGAQSTGGRIRGTVTDASGGAVAGATVTLINKATHATRNAQAGANGEYIFLEVPVGSYDIEVTAKGFKKHTLNGIGLNLNEVVNLDFTLQVGGTTEVVEVTGAAPLVDTTSTQLGAVVGERAISQLPLAQRDTYQLLQLQPGVQSQVGLDTVYGSDRAGVVSVNGGRGRDNNFTVNGGDGNDQFAGLPAIQPSPDAIAEFRVLTNTFDAEYGRNSGAVVNVVTKSGTNDFHGSTYEFFRNRSLNARGFFDTQKLDYLQNQFGATLGGPIKRDKTFFFASYEGNR
;
A
#
# COMPACT_ATOMS: atom_id res chain seq x y z
N MET A 1 -42.19 18.25 46.92
CA MET A 1 -41.75 18.93 45.69
C MET A 1 -40.26 19.26 45.78
N LYS A 2 -39.37 18.34 45.38
CA LYS A 2 -37.93 18.56 45.09
C LYS A 2 -37.30 17.20 44.78
N ASP A 3 -37.56 16.63 43.60
CA ASP A 3 -36.82 15.43 43.12
C ASP A 3 -36.78 15.27 41.58
N ASN A 4 -37.35 16.18 40.80
CA ASN A 4 -37.34 16.09 39.32
C ASN A 4 -36.16 16.83 38.64
N ALA A 5 -35.21 17.40 39.40
CA ALA A 5 -34.15 18.25 38.85
C ALA A 5 -32.86 17.50 38.46
N LEU A 6 -32.65 16.27 38.95
CA LEU A 6 -31.40 15.52 38.72
C LEU A 6 -31.39 14.71 37.41
N PHE A 7 -32.55 14.28 36.91
CA PHE A 7 -32.63 13.49 35.67
C PHE A 7 -32.42 14.30 34.38
N GLY A 8 -32.68 15.61 34.40
CA GLY A 8 -32.49 16.48 33.22
C GLY A 8 -31.04 16.79 32.90
N ARG A 9 -30.16 16.87 33.92
CA ARG A 9 -28.74 17.23 33.76
C ARG A 9 -27.91 16.10 33.12
N HIS A 10 -28.20 14.84 33.40
CA HIS A 10 -27.46 13.71 32.81
C HIS A 10 -27.72 13.54 31.31
N ARG A 11 -28.96 13.81 30.85
CA ARG A 11 -29.29 13.79 29.41
C ARG A 11 -28.63 14.95 28.65
N SER A 12 -28.56 16.15 29.25
CA SER A 12 -27.90 17.30 28.61
C SER A 12 -26.39 17.09 28.49
N LEU A 13 -25.74 16.56 29.54
CA LEU A 13 -24.31 16.25 29.55
C LEU A 13 -23.96 15.20 28.49
N CYS A 14 -24.71 14.10 28.38
CA CYS A 14 -24.46 13.07 27.39
C CYS A 14 -24.66 13.58 25.94
N SER A 15 -25.69 14.41 25.69
CA SER A 15 -25.88 15.03 24.37
C SER A 15 -24.79 16.04 24.02
N GLN A 16 -24.28 16.78 25.02
CA GLN A 16 -23.16 17.72 24.84
C GLN A 16 -21.84 16.98 24.59
N SER A 17 -21.61 15.82 25.22
CA SER A 17 -20.45 14.98 24.95
C SER A 17 -20.45 14.42 23.53
N ILE A 18 -21.61 13.97 23.04
CA ILE A 18 -21.76 13.44 21.68
C ILE A 18 -21.60 14.56 20.64
N LEU A 19 -22.18 15.75 20.91
CA LEU A 19 -22.04 16.90 20.03
C LEU A 19 -20.59 17.40 19.97
N SER A 20 -19.90 17.47 21.11
CA SER A 20 -18.47 17.83 21.18
C SER A 20 -17.58 16.81 20.48
N ALA A 21 -17.87 15.50 20.62
CA ALA A 21 -17.15 14.45 19.90
C ALA A 21 -17.39 14.55 18.38
N ALA A 22 -18.63 14.82 17.95
CA ALA A 22 -18.97 15.00 16.54
C ALA A 22 -18.32 16.26 15.94
N ILE A 23 -18.27 17.36 16.69
CA ILE A 23 -17.58 18.60 16.28
C ILE A 23 -16.07 18.39 16.21
N LEU A 24 -15.48 17.64 17.15
CA LEU A 24 -14.06 17.30 17.10
C LEU A 24 -13.73 16.41 15.90
N VAL A 25 -14.55 15.39 15.61
CA VAL A 25 -14.42 14.54 14.41
C VAL A 25 -14.56 15.36 13.13
N LEU A 26 -15.54 16.28 13.08
CA LEU A 26 -15.75 17.16 11.93
C LEU A 26 -14.60 18.17 11.76
N ALA A 27 -14.06 18.70 12.85
CA ALA A 27 -12.91 19.60 12.85
C ALA A 27 -11.63 18.86 12.39
N ILE A 28 -11.44 17.60 12.78
CA ILE A 28 -10.34 16.75 12.29
C ILE A 28 -10.51 16.45 10.79
N LEU A 29 -11.75 16.21 10.33
CA LEU A 29 -12.04 16.01 8.90
C LEU A 29 -11.80 17.27 8.06
N LEU A 30 -12.13 18.45 8.58
CA LEU A 30 -11.97 19.75 7.91
C LEU A 30 -10.55 20.32 7.99
N ALA A 31 -9.76 19.90 8.98
CA ALA A 31 -8.39 20.37 9.19
C ALA A 31 -7.33 19.55 8.45
N THR A 32 -7.69 18.76 7.44
CA THR A 32 -6.71 18.11 6.57
C THR A 32 -6.13 19.16 5.61
N PRO A 33 -4.89 19.64 5.80
CA PRO A 33 -4.25 20.41 4.74
C PRO A 33 -4.11 19.51 3.51
N PHE A 34 -4.29 20.10 2.33
CA PHE A 34 -3.90 19.54 1.03
C PHE A 34 -2.37 19.38 0.95
N ALA A 35 -1.78 18.61 1.87
CA ALA A 35 -0.38 18.24 1.84
C ALA A 35 -0.21 17.13 0.79
N GLY A 36 -0.21 17.51 -0.49
CA GLY A 36 0.09 16.62 -1.62
C GLY A 36 1.58 16.25 -1.73
N ALA A 37 2.27 16.07 -0.60
CA ALA A 37 3.72 15.89 -0.55
C ALA A 37 4.16 14.47 -0.16
N GLN A 38 3.22 13.54 0.06
CA GLN A 38 3.57 12.14 0.33
C GLN A 38 3.61 11.37 -0.99
N SER A 39 4.84 11.22 -1.52
CA SER A 39 5.13 10.45 -2.73
C SER A 39 5.19 8.96 -2.38
N THR A 40 4.13 8.23 -2.71
CA THR A 40 4.07 6.75 -2.62
C THR A 40 3.37 6.14 -3.83
N GLY A 41 3.22 6.91 -4.90
CA GLY A 41 2.67 6.38 -6.14
C GLY A 41 3.76 5.79 -7.03
N GLY A 42 3.35 4.89 -7.92
CA GLY A 42 4.13 4.58 -9.11
C GLY A 42 4.00 5.68 -10.17
N ARG A 43 4.69 5.49 -11.30
CA ARG A 43 4.61 6.35 -12.47
C ARG A 43 4.26 5.51 -13.68
N ILE A 44 3.39 6.04 -14.54
CA ILE A 44 3.09 5.43 -15.84
C ILE A 44 3.51 6.42 -16.90
N ARG A 45 4.39 6.03 -17.81
CA ARG A 45 4.87 6.87 -18.91
C ARG A 45 4.97 6.09 -20.20
N GLY A 46 5.17 6.79 -21.30
CA GLY A 46 5.46 6.16 -22.58
C GLY A 46 5.30 7.15 -23.72
N THR A 47 5.20 6.60 -24.92
CA THR A 47 5.07 7.36 -26.16
C THR A 47 3.87 6.90 -26.97
N VAL A 48 3.21 7.84 -27.65
CA VAL A 48 2.12 7.59 -28.59
C VAL A 48 2.62 7.83 -30.00
N THR A 49 2.60 6.78 -30.81
CA THR A 49 3.08 6.77 -32.20
C THR A 49 1.97 6.34 -33.16
N ASP A 50 2.12 6.61 -34.45
CA ASP A 50 1.29 6.06 -35.51
C ASP A 50 1.91 4.79 -36.13
N ALA A 51 1.19 4.13 -37.04
CA ALA A 51 1.66 2.92 -37.72
C ALA A 51 2.93 3.10 -38.58
N SER A 52 3.34 4.35 -38.88
CA SER A 52 4.59 4.67 -39.57
C SER A 52 5.76 4.94 -38.60
N GLY A 53 5.50 4.94 -37.30
CA GLY A 53 6.46 5.29 -36.25
C GLY A 53 6.55 6.80 -35.98
N GLY A 54 5.66 7.61 -36.56
CA GLY A 54 5.58 9.05 -36.31
C GLY A 54 4.96 9.35 -34.95
N ALA A 55 5.43 10.38 -34.25
CA ALA A 55 4.87 10.81 -32.97
C ALA A 55 3.47 11.43 -33.15
N VAL A 56 2.52 11.04 -32.32
CA VAL A 56 1.15 11.59 -32.32
C VAL A 56 1.00 12.61 -31.20
N ALA A 57 1.36 13.85 -31.50
CA ALA A 57 1.23 14.96 -30.57
C ALA A 57 -0.24 15.30 -30.27
N GLY A 58 -0.55 15.67 -29.03
CA GLY A 58 -1.90 16.04 -28.60
C GLY A 58 -2.87 14.86 -28.44
N ALA A 59 -2.40 13.62 -28.52
CA ALA A 59 -3.19 12.46 -28.10
C ALA A 59 -3.56 12.59 -26.62
N THR A 60 -4.83 12.34 -26.29
CA THR A 60 -5.32 12.30 -24.91
C THR A 60 -5.22 10.88 -24.40
N VAL A 61 -4.44 10.70 -23.33
CA VAL A 61 -4.28 9.45 -22.59
C VAL A 61 -5.09 9.55 -21.31
N THR A 62 -6.01 8.62 -21.09
CA THR A 62 -6.89 8.54 -19.93
C THR A 62 -6.59 7.27 -19.16
N LEU A 63 -6.14 7.44 -17.92
CA LEU A 63 -5.87 6.37 -16.96
C LEU A 63 -7.08 6.22 -16.03
N ILE A 64 -7.62 5.01 -15.91
CA ILE A 64 -8.83 4.70 -15.16
C ILE A 64 -8.50 3.65 -14.10
N ASN A 65 -8.68 3.98 -12.82
CA ASN A 65 -8.51 3.01 -11.74
C ASN A 65 -9.70 2.03 -11.72
N LYS A 66 -9.46 0.73 -11.81
CA LYS A 66 -10.55 -0.27 -11.92
C LYS A 66 -11.39 -0.40 -10.65
N ALA A 67 -10.81 -0.13 -9.49
CA ALA A 67 -11.48 -0.32 -8.20
C ALA A 67 -12.32 0.90 -7.76
N THR A 68 -11.95 2.10 -8.21
CA THR A 68 -12.55 3.38 -7.81
C THR A 68 -13.17 4.16 -8.97
N HIS A 69 -12.94 3.75 -10.21
CA HIS A 69 -13.24 4.48 -11.45
C HIS A 69 -12.68 5.90 -11.50
N ALA A 70 -11.72 6.24 -10.64
CA ALA A 70 -11.05 7.52 -10.69
C ALA A 70 -10.25 7.64 -11.99
N THR A 71 -10.49 8.73 -12.73
CA THR A 71 -9.84 8.99 -14.01
C THR A 71 -8.77 10.07 -13.89
N ARG A 72 -7.63 9.88 -14.55
CA ARG A 72 -6.59 10.91 -14.73
C ARG A 72 -6.29 11.06 -16.21
N ASN A 73 -6.18 12.29 -16.69
CA ASN A 73 -5.87 12.57 -18.09
C ASN A 73 -4.46 13.16 -18.21
N ALA A 74 -3.74 12.76 -19.25
CA ALA A 74 -2.49 13.35 -19.70
C ALA A 74 -2.60 13.62 -21.20
N GLN A 75 -1.93 14.67 -21.68
CA GLN A 75 -1.79 14.92 -23.11
C GLN A 75 -0.38 14.58 -23.57
N ALA A 76 -0.28 13.93 -24.73
CA ALA A 76 0.99 13.63 -25.36
C ALA A 76 1.65 14.92 -25.87
N GLY A 77 2.94 15.07 -25.55
CA GLY A 77 3.80 16.18 -25.97
C GLY A 77 4.13 16.14 -27.46
N ALA A 78 5.05 17.02 -27.88
CA ALA A 78 5.42 17.16 -29.28
C ALA A 78 6.11 15.91 -29.86
N ASN A 79 6.81 15.13 -29.02
CA ASN A 79 7.43 13.87 -29.42
C ASN A 79 6.53 12.66 -29.09
N GLY A 80 5.25 12.89 -28.79
CA GLY A 80 4.27 11.84 -28.47
C GLY A 80 4.38 11.33 -27.03
N GLU A 81 5.25 11.89 -26.20
CA GLU A 81 5.51 11.46 -24.83
C GLU A 81 4.39 11.85 -23.87
N TYR A 82 4.04 10.97 -22.94
CA TYR A 82 3.08 11.26 -21.87
C TYR A 82 3.56 10.69 -20.53
N ILE A 83 3.05 11.25 -19.43
CA ILE A 83 3.39 10.77 -18.09
C ILE A 83 2.26 11.01 -17.08
N PHE A 84 2.04 10.02 -16.22
CA PHE A 84 1.28 10.11 -14.98
C PHE A 84 2.25 9.93 -13.81
N LEU A 85 2.31 10.94 -12.94
CA LEU A 85 3.12 10.92 -11.72
C LEU A 85 2.26 10.56 -10.51
N GLU A 86 2.83 9.93 -9.49
CA GLU A 86 2.14 9.64 -8.22
C GLU A 86 0.81 8.91 -8.43
N VAL A 87 0.81 7.84 -9.24
CA VAL A 87 -0.35 6.99 -9.44
C VAL A 87 -0.41 5.98 -8.29
N PRO A 88 -1.52 5.91 -7.53
CA PRO A 88 -1.64 4.94 -6.44
C PRO A 88 -1.43 3.49 -6.91
N VAL A 89 -1.05 2.62 -5.97
CA VAL A 89 -0.96 1.18 -6.25
C VAL A 89 -2.34 0.64 -6.63
N GLY A 90 -2.41 -0.19 -7.66
CA GLY A 90 -3.66 -0.82 -8.07
C GLY A 90 -3.65 -1.34 -9.50
N SER A 91 -4.85 -1.69 -9.99
CA SER A 91 -5.06 -2.09 -11.39
C SER A 91 -5.79 -0.99 -12.16
N TYR A 92 -5.34 -0.77 -13.39
CA TYR A 92 -5.74 0.34 -14.22
C TYR A 92 -6.08 -0.11 -15.64
N ASP A 93 -7.02 0.60 -16.25
CA ASP A 93 -7.28 0.56 -17.69
C ASP A 93 -6.79 1.90 -18.28
N ILE A 94 -6.17 1.86 -19.47
CA ILE A 94 -5.71 3.05 -20.19
C ILE A 94 -6.41 3.15 -21.53
N GLU A 95 -6.94 4.33 -21.82
CA GLU A 95 -7.49 4.69 -23.12
C GLU A 95 -6.65 5.79 -23.78
N VAL A 96 -6.35 5.63 -25.06
CA VAL A 96 -5.66 6.64 -25.87
C VAL A 96 -6.57 7.07 -27.02
N THR A 97 -6.77 8.38 -27.15
CA THR A 97 -7.60 8.97 -28.19
C THR A 97 -6.88 10.11 -28.90
N ALA A 98 -6.96 10.14 -30.22
CA ALA A 98 -6.42 11.22 -31.05
C ALA A 98 -7.32 11.44 -32.27
N LYS A 99 -7.41 12.67 -32.76
CA LYS A 99 -8.24 12.99 -33.93
C LYS A 99 -7.70 12.30 -35.18
N GLY A 100 -8.55 11.56 -35.89
CA GLY A 100 -8.16 10.81 -37.09
C GLY A 100 -7.57 9.42 -36.82
N PHE A 101 -7.57 9.00 -35.55
CA PHE A 101 -7.13 7.67 -35.14
C PHE A 101 -8.24 6.91 -34.41
N LYS A 102 -8.15 5.58 -34.45
CA LYS A 102 -8.99 4.68 -33.65
C LYS A 102 -8.67 4.84 -32.17
N LYS A 103 -9.67 4.68 -31.31
CA LYS A 103 -9.44 4.62 -29.86
C LYS A 103 -8.68 3.33 -29.54
N HIS A 104 -7.61 3.44 -28.76
CA HIS A 104 -6.88 2.28 -28.28
C HIS A 104 -7.11 2.11 -26.78
N THR A 105 -7.48 0.91 -26.34
CA THR A 105 -7.75 0.59 -24.94
C THR A 105 -6.88 -0.60 -24.52
N LEU A 106 -6.15 -0.43 -23.41
CA LEU A 106 -5.35 -1.47 -22.78
C LEU A 106 -5.86 -1.69 -21.35
N ASN A 107 -6.24 -2.92 -21.05
CA ASN A 107 -6.92 -3.24 -19.79
C ASN A 107 -6.04 -4.04 -18.84
N GLY A 108 -6.23 -3.85 -17.53
CA GLY A 108 -5.66 -4.69 -16.48
C GLY A 108 -4.18 -4.44 -16.18
N ILE A 109 -3.71 -3.22 -16.37
CA ILE A 109 -2.34 -2.81 -16.06
C ILE A 109 -2.19 -2.75 -14.54
N GLY A 110 -1.36 -3.61 -13.96
CA GLY A 110 -0.96 -3.51 -12.57
C GLY A 110 0.10 -2.41 -12.39
N LEU A 111 0.01 -1.66 -11.30
CA LEU A 111 1.04 -0.72 -10.88
C LEU A 111 1.36 -0.96 -9.41
N ASN A 112 2.62 -1.28 -9.14
CA ASN A 112 3.14 -1.46 -7.78
C ASN A 112 3.74 -0.17 -7.21
N LEU A 113 4.03 -0.17 -5.91
CA LEU A 113 4.57 0.96 -5.16
C LEU A 113 5.92 1.38 -5.75
N ASN A 114 6.11 2.66 -6.09
CA ASN A 114 7.35 3.21 -6.64
C ASN A 114 7.83 2.51 -7.95
N GLU A 115 6.94 1.82 -8.66
CA GLU A 115 7.21 1.23 -9.97
C GLU A 115 7.10 2.29 -11.08
N VAL A 116 7.93 2.18 -12.12
CA VAL A 116 7.78 2.96 -13.34
C VAL A 116 7.37 2.02 -14.46
N VAL A 117 6.11 2.12 -14.88
CA VAL A 117 5.54 1.32 -15.97
C VAL A 117 5.68 2.10 -17.27
N ASN A 118 6.45 1.57 -18.22
CA ASN A 118 6.59 2.13 -19.57
C ASN A 118 5.60 1.46 -20.53
N LEU A 119 4.66 2.23 -21.08
CA LEU A 119 3.62 1.75 -21.98
C LEU A 119 3.61 2.60 -23.25
N ASP A 120 4.15 2.04 -24.32
CA ASP A 120 4.10 2.67 -25.63
C ASP A 120 2.84 2.23 -26.38
N PHE A 121 2.21 3.18 -27.07
CA PHE A 121 0.99 2.95 -27.85
C PHE A 121 1.24 3.28 -29.32
N THR A 122 0.78 2.39 -30.19
CA THR A 122 0.77 2.63 -31.65
C THR A 122 -0.68 2.73 -32.12
N LEU A 123 -1.07 3.93 -32.55
CA LEU A 123 -2.42 4.23 -33.02
C LEU A 123 -2.58 3.87 -34.49
N GLN A 124 -3.72 3.27 -34.81
CA GLN A 124 -4.14 3.01 -36.18
C GLN A 124 -5.01 4.15 -36.69
N VAL A 125 -4.80 4.55 -37.94
CA VAL A 125 -5.63 5.56 -38.62
C VAL A 125 -7.07 5.05 -38.72
N GLY A 126 -8.05 5.90 -38.38
CA GLY A 126 -9.46 5.53 -38.41
C GLY A 126 -10.34 6.53 -37.63
N GLY A 127 -11.64 6.25 -37.58
CA GLY A 127 -12.57 7.05 -36.77
C GLY A 127 -12.44 6.74 -35.28
N THR A 128 -12.68 7.74 -34.42
CA THR A 128 -12.62 7.60 -32.94
C THR A 128 -13.66 6.63 -32.36
N THR A 129 -14.66 6.23 -33.16
CA THR A 129 -15.69 5.25 -32.80
C THR A 129 -15.21 3.81 -32.88
N GLU A 130 -14.11 3.53 -33.58
CA GLU A 130 -13.54 2.19 -33.66
C GLU A 130 -12.56 1.98 -32.50
N VAL A 131 -12.70 0.87 -31.76
CA VAL A 131 -11.94 0.56 -30.56
C VAL A 131 -11.04 -0.65 -30.80
N VAL A 132 -9.76 -0.51 -30.50
CA VAL A 132 -8.82 -1.64 -30.40
C VAL A 132 -8.64 -1.96 -28.92
N GLU A 133 -9.11 -3.14 -28.51
CA GLU A 133 -8.95 -3.62 -27.13
C GLU A 133 -7.86 -4.69 -27.08
N VAL A 134 -6.85 -4.47 -26.24
CA VAL A 134 -5.78 -5.46 -25.98
C VAL A 134 -5.98 -6.04 -24.59
N THR A 135 -6.32 -7.33 -24.53
CA THR A 135 -6.40 -8.10 -23.28
C THR A 135 -5.20 -9.05 -23.18
N GLY A 136 -4.36 -8.87 -22.17
CA GLY A 136 -3.25 -9.79 -21.87
C GLY A 136 -1.88 -9.35 -22.38
N ALA A 137 -1.41 -8.16 -21.98
CA ALA A 137 0.00 -7.80 -22.14
C ALA A 137 0.89 -8.78 -21.37
N ALA A 138 2.05 -9.14 -21.94
CA ALA A 138 3.07 -9.93 -21.24
C ALA A 138 3.48 -9.23 -19.92
N PRO A 139 3.91 -9.96 -18.88
CA PRO A 139 4.36 -9.34 -17.64
C PRO A 139 5.44 -8.31 -17.98
N LEU A 140 5.22 -7.04 -17.61
CA LEU A 140 6.23 -6.01 -17.80
C LEU A 140 7.44 -6.41 -16.95
N VAL A 141 8.56 -6.68 -17.62
CA VAL A 141 9.87 -6.65 -16.97
C VAL A 141 10.18 -5.18 -16.76
N ASP A 142 10.44 -4.77 -15.52
CA ASP A 142 10.92 -3.42 -15.24
C ASP A 142 12.34 -3.27 -15.81
N THR A 143 12.44 -2.69 -17.01
CA THR A 143 13.70 -2.37 -17.68
C THR A 143 14.22 -0.98 -17.30
N THR A 144 13.50 -0.26 -16.44
CA THR A 144 13.74 1.15 -16.14
C THR A 144 14.43 1.38 -14.81
N SER A 145 14.39 0.38 -13.92
CA SER A 145 14.95 0.46 -12.58
C SER A 145 16.20 -0.41 -12.42
N THR A 146 17.22 0.15 -11.76
CA THR A 146 18.41 -0.59 -11.29
C THR A 146 18.26 -1.06 -9.84
N GLN A 147 17.13 -0.78 -9.21
CA GLN A 147 16.90 -1.11 -7.80
C GLN A 147 16.80 -2.62 -7.61
N LEU A 148 17.51 -3.15 -6.61
CA LEU A 148 17.38 -4.55 -6.23
C LEU A 148 16.42 -4.69 -5.05
N GLY A 149 15.31 -5.39 -5.28
CA GLY A 149 14.28 -5.56 -4.27
C GLY A 149 13.17 -6.48 -4.72
N ALA A 150 12.12 -6.56 -3.91
CA ALA A 150 10.88 -7.22 -4.30
C ALA A 150 9.66 -6.54 -3.70
N VAL A 151 8.55 -6.78 -4.38
CA VAL A 151 7.21 -6.45 -3.93
C VAL A 151 6.58 -7.71 -3.34
N VAL A 152 6.15 -7.61 -2.09
CA VAL A 152 5.37 -8.62 -1.41
C VAL A 152 3.92 -8.14 -1.41
N GLY A 153 3.12 -8.72 -2.30
CA GLY A 153 1.71 -8.33 -2.48
C GLY A 153 0.80 -8.87 -1.38
N GLU A 154 -0.43 -8.33 -1.33
CA GLU A 154 -1.48 -8.66 -0.36
C GLU A 154 -1.65 -10.16 -0.09
N ARG A 155 -1.63 -10.99 -1.14
CA ARG A 155 -1.79 -12.45 -1.01
C ARG A 155 -0.66 -13.08 -0.20
N ALA A 156 0.58 -12.70 -0.46
CA ALA A 156 1.72 -13.22 0.29
C ALA A 156 1.68 -12.73 1.74
N ILE A 157 1.32 -11.47 1.96
CA ILE A 157 1.19 -10.87 3.29
C ILE A 157 0.15 -11.60 4.15
N SER A 158 -1.00 -11.94 3.56
CA SER A 158 -2.12 -12.58 4.26
C SER A 158 -2.01 -14.10 4.39
N GLN A 159 -1.32 -14.77 3.46
CA GLN A 159 -1.28 -16.25 3.41
C GLN A 159 0.02 -16.85 3.93
N LEU A 160 1.12 -16.09 3.99
CA LEU A 160 2.36 -16.62 4.53
C LEU A 160 2.28 -16.74 6.05
N PRO A 161 2.85 -17.81 6.64
CA PRO A 161 2.93 -17.93 8.09
C PRO A 161 3.74 -16.77 8.67
N LEU A 162 3.09 -15.93 9.48
CA LEU A 162 3.72 -14.83 10.20
C LEU A 162 3.68 -15.13 11.70
N ALA A 163 4.85 -15.22 12.34
CA ALA A 163 4.89 -15.33 13.79
C ALA A 163 4.39 -14.02 14.39
N GLN A 164 3.42 -14.07 15.31
CA GLN A 164 2.80 -12.89 15.94
C GLN A 164 2.17 -11.90 14.93
N ARG A 165 1.91 -12.33 13.69
CA ARG A 165 1.39 -11.49 12.60
C ARG A 165 2.25 -10.26 12.27
N ASP A 166 3.55 -10.37 12.54
CA ASP A 166 4.55 -9.36 12.18
C ASP A 166 4.92 -9.48 10.69
N THR A 167 4.50 -8.50 9.91
CA THR A 167 4.72 -8.42 8.46
C THR A 167 6.16 -8.10 8.08
N TYR A 168 6.98 -7.54 8.98
CA TYR A 168 8.39 -7.28 8.72
C TYR A 168 9.24 -8.57 8.70
N GLN A 169 8.70 -9.71 9.13
CA GLN A 169 9.34 -11.01 8.91
C GLN A 169 9.50 -11.33 7.42
N LEU A 170 8.65 -10.77 6.57
CA LEU A 170 8.70 -10.96 5.11
C LEU A 170 9.96 -10.35 4.49
N LEU A 171 10.68 -9.45 5.17
CA LEU A 171 12.01 -8.99 4.73
C LEU A 171 12.96 -10.18 4.51
N GLN A 172 12.86 -11.22 5.34
CA GLN A 172 13.77 -12.37 5.30
C GLN A 172 13.58 -13.24 4.06
N LEU A 173 12.52 -13.03 3.29
CA LEU A 173 12.31 -13.70 2.00
C LEU A 173 13.22 -13.12 0.91
N GLN A 174 13.83 -11.95 1.15
CA GLN A 174 14.71 -11.31 0.19
C GLN A 174 16.14 -11.87 0.28
N PRO A 175 16.80 -12.11 -0.87
CA PRO A 175 18.22 -12.47 -0.89
C PRO A 175 19.08 -11.42 -0.15
N GLY A 176 20.10 -11.89 0.57
CA GLY A 176 21.00 -11.01 1.32
C GLY A 176 20.44 -10.47 2.63
N VAL A 177 19.18 -10.78 2.98
CA VAL A 177 18.59 -10.46 4.29
C VAL A 177 18.81 -11.63 5.24
N GLN A 178 19.37 -11.35 6.41
CA GLN A 178 19.62 -12.32 7.47
C GLN A 178 19.03 -11.82 8.78
N SER A 179 18.28 -12.68 9.46
CA SER A 179 17.81 -12.39 10.81
C SER A 179 19.00 -12.23 11.75
N GLN A 180 18.98 -11.18 12.59
CA GLN A 180 19.97 -11.02 13.63
C GLN A 180 19.55 -11.87 14.85
N VAL A 181 19.72 -13.19 14.77
CA VAL A 181 19.38 -14.06 15.89
C VAL A 181 20.46 -14.00 16.97
N GLY A 182 20.06 -13.53 18.15
CA GLY A 182 20.64 -13.95 19.42
C GLY A 182 19.64 -14.86 20.13
N LEU A 183 19.97 -16.15 20.26
CA LEU A 183 19.36 -17.23 21.07
C LEU A 183 18.24 -18.14 20.49
N ASP A 184 17.63 -17.87 19.33
CA ASP A 184 16.60 -18.80 18.80
C ASP A 184 16.76 -19.07 17.29
N THR A 185 17.59 -20.05 16.95
CA THR A 185 17.99 -20.39 15.56
C THR A 185 16.86 -20.97 14.68
N VAL A 186 15.62 -21.00 15.17
CA VAL A 186 14.46 -21.60 14.48
C VAL A 186 13.37 -20.57 14.16
N TYR A 187 13.43 -19.38 14.77
CA TYR A 187 12.47 -18.30 14.51
C TYR A 187 13.24 -17.06 14.06
N GLY A 188 12.70 -16.34 13.08
CA GLY A 188 13.21 -15.01 12.73
C GLY A 188 13.30 -14.09 13.95
N SER A 189 13.94 -12.93 13.79
CA SER A 189 14.14 -11.94 14.86
C SER A 189 12.88 -11.76 15.71
N ASP A 190 13.04 -11.80 17.04
CA ASP A 190 11.98 -11.50 18.02
C ASP A 190 11.54 -10.02 17.98
N ARG A 191 12.33 -9.20 17.27
CA ARG A 191 12.09 -7.78 17.04
C ARG A 191 11.76 -7.55 15.57
N ALA A 192 10.55 -7.05 15.34
CA ALA A 192 10.07 -6.67 14.03
C ALA A 192 11.07 -5.75 13.31
N GLY A 193 11.39 -6.06 12.05
CA GLY A 193 12.26 -5.25 11.20
C GLY A 193 13.77 -5.29 11.51
N VAL A 194 14.21 -5.96 12.58
CA VAL A 194 15.64 -6.03 12.93
C VAL A 194 16.33 -7.16 12.17
N VAL A 195 16.84 -6.83 10.99
CA VAL A 195 17.52 -7.80 10.10
C VAL A 195 18.78 -7.18 9.50
N SER A 196 19.86 -7.96 9.41
CA SER A 196 21.04 -7.55 8.65
C SER A 196 20.74 -7.69 7.17
N VAL A 197 20.97 -6.62 6.40
CA VAL A 197 20.78 -6.62 4.94
C VAL A 197 22.13 -6.38 4.30
N ASN A 198 22.60 -7.33 3.49
CA ASN A 198 23.89 -7.26 2.80
C ASN A 198 25.09 -6.95 3.72
N GLY A 199 25.04 -7.43 4.98
CA GLY A 199 26.07 -7.19 5.99
C GLY A 199 25.92 -5.88 6.78
N GLY A 200 24.89 -5.08 6.50
CA GLY A 200 24.53 -3.89 7.27
C GLY A 200 24.03 -4.22 8.69
N ARG A 201 23.99 -3.23 9.57
CA ARG A 201 23.51 -3.41 10.95
C ARG A 201 22.00 -3.61 10.97
N GLY A 202 21.49 -4.44 11.89
CA GLY A 202 20.07 -4.78 11.96
C GLY A 202 19.11 -3.60 12.19
N ARG A 203 19.61 -2.47 12.70
CA ARG A 203 18.82 -1.25 13.00
C ARG A 203 19.10 -0.11 12.02
N ASP A 204 19.86 -0.38 10.95
CA ASP A 204 20.16 0.60 9.89
C ASP A 204 19.20 0.43 8.69
N ASN A 205 18.08 -0.29 8.90
CA ASN A 205 16.97 -0.36 7.96
C ASN A 205 16.02 0.82 8.19
N ASN A 206 15.29 1.22 7.15
CA ASN A 206 14.34 2.32 7.22
C ASN A 206 12.95 1.88 6.83
N PHE A 207 11.98 2.33 7.61
CA PHE A 207 10.59 1.94 7.46
C PHE A 207 9.74 3.17 7.12
N THR A 208 8.94 3.08 6.07
CA THR A 208 7.92 4.08 5.75
C THR A 208 6.55 3.44 5.69
N VAL A 209 5.53 4.19 6.08
CA VAL A 209 4.12 3.77 5.96
C VAL A 209 3.37 4.89 5.25
N ASN A 210 2.81 4.59 4.08
CA ASN A 210 2.17 5.55 3.19
C ASN A 210 3.06 6.80 2.91
N GLY A 211 4.38 6.60 2.89
CA GLY A 211 5.37 7.65 2.60
C GLY A 211 5.77 8.48 3.82
N GLY A 212 5.11 8.29 4.95
CA GLY A 212 5.51 8.87 6.23
C GLY A 212 6.64 8.07 6.88
N ASP A 213 7.47 8.76 7.67
CA ASP A 213 8.48 8.13 8.52
C ASP A 213 7.81 7.17 9.51
N GLY A 214 8.11 5.88 9.39
CA GLY A 214 7.59 4.81 10.23
C GLY A 214 8.59 4.33 11.28
N ASN A 215 9.70 5.04 11.46
CA ASN A 215 10.79 4.64 12.37
C ASN A 215 10.62 5.22 13.78
N ASP A 216 11.04 4.48 14.79
CA ASP A 216 11.41 5.00 16.10
C ASP A 216 12.78 5.67 15.97
N GLN A 217 12.84 6.99 16.17
CA GLN A 217 14.07 7.76 15.92
C GLN A 217 15.19 7.52 16.93
N PHE A 218 14.88 6.98 18.11
CA PHE A 218 15.89 6.61 19.09
C PHE A 218 16.36 5.18 18.90
N ALA A 219 15.42 4.29 18.57
CA ALA A 219 15.65 2.87 18.49
C ALA A 219 15.92 2.35 17.07
N GLY A 220 15.71 3.10 15.98
CA GLY A 220 15.87 2.58 14.62
C GLY A 220 15.05 1.29 14.39
N LEU A 221 13.86 1.22 14.99
CA LEU A 221 12.90 0.12 14.87
C LEU A 221 11.65 0.60 14.14
N PRO A 222 10.84 -0.28 13.52
CA PRO A 222 9.54 0.13 13.02
C PRO A 222 8.64 0.54 14.19
N ALA A 223 8.24 1.82 14.23
CA ALA A 223 7.31 2.37 15.22
C ALA A 223 5.84 2.18 14.81
N ILE A 224 5.58 2.04 13.51
CA ILE A 224 4.24 1.83 12.96
C ILE A 224 4.24 0.49 12.24
N GLN A 225 3.37 -0.42 12.69
CA GLN A 225 3.26 -1.75 12.13
C GLN A 225 1.79 -2.06 11.81
N PRO A 226 1.34 -1.79 10.57
CA PRO A 226 -0.01 -2.14 10.15
C PRO A 226 -0.22 -3.66 10.20
N SER A 227 -1.42 -4.08 10.58
CA SER A 227 -1.79 -5.50 10.51
C SER A 227 -1.74 -6.02 9.07
N PRO A 228 -1.41 -7.31 8.85
CA PRO A 228 -1.39 -7.93 7.52
C PRO A 228 -2.61 -7.59 6.66
N ASP A 229 -3.80 -7.62 7.25
CA ASP A 229 -5.08 -7.38 6.58
C ASP A 229 -5.29 -5.93 6.12
N ALA A 230 -4.54 -4.98 6.70
CA ALA A 230 -4.56 -3.56 6.36
C ALA A 230 -3.54 -3.18 5.27
N ILE A 231 -2.60 -4.06 4.92
CA ILE A 231 -1.54 -3.76 3.95
C ILE A 231 -2.00 -4.17 2.55
N ALA A 232 -1.88 -3.24 1.59
CA ALA A 232 -2.07 -3.54 0.17
C ALA A 232 -0.77 -4.08 -0.44
N GLU A 233 0.34 -3.41 -0.13
CA GLU A 233 1.64 -3.74 -0.68
C GLU A 233 2.76 -3.46 0.31
N PHE A 234 3.79 -4.30 0.23
CA PHE A 234 5.01 -4.18 0.98
C PHE A 234 6.21 -4.28 0.02
N ARG A 235 6.98 -3.20 -0.14
CA ARG A 235 8.15 -3.16 -1.03
C ARG A 235 9.44 -3.07 -0.21
N VAL A 236 10.37 -3.96 -0.51
CA VAL A 236 11.70 -3.99 0.12
C VAL A 236 12.75 -3.68 -0.94
N LEU A 237 13.57 -2.67 -0.70
CA LEU A 237 14.77 -2.36 -1.49
C LEU A 237 16.00 -2.69 -0.63
N THR A 238 16.90 -3.50 -1.17
CA THR A 238 18.07 -4.02 -0.44
C THR A 238 19.39 -3.45 -0.95
N ASN A 239 19.40 -2.89 -2.16
CA ASN A 239 20.55 -2.26 -2.77
C ASN A 239 20.09 -1.28 -3.87
N THR A 240 21.01 -0.42 -4.32
CA THR A 240 20.83 0.48 -5.47
C THR A 240 19.52 1.27 -5.46
N PHE A 241 19.03 1.61 -4.25
CA PHE A 241 17.88 2.50 -4.06
C PHE A 241 18.29 3.97 -4.30
N ASP A 242 17.33 4.77 -4.75
CA ASP A 242 17.58 6.15 -5.15
C ASP A 242 17.90 7.08 -3.97
N ALA A 243 18.58 8.20 -4.24
CA ALA A 243 19.01 9.17 -3.23
C ALA A 243 17.87 9.87 -2.48
N GLU A 244 16.61 9.69 -2.93
CA GLU A 244 15.42 10.11 -2.19
C GLU A 244 15.26 9.34 -0.87
N TYR A 245 15.83 8.13 -0.78
CA TYR A 245 15.93 7.39 0.46
C TYR A 245 17.27 7.70 1.13
N GLY A 246 17.20 8.17 2.38
CA GLY A 246 18.38 8.45 3.20
C GLY A 246 18.20 7.95 4.64
N ARG A 247 19.24 8.09 5.47
CA ARG A 247 19.32 7.65 6.88
C ARG A 247 19.54 6.15 7.13
N ASN A 248 19.85 5.37 6.10
CA ASN A 248 19.94 3.92 6.20
C ASN A 248 21.14 3.38 5.40
N SER A 249 21.78 2.34 5.95
CA SER A 249 22.85 1.58 5.28
C SER A 249 22.42 0.15 4.94
N GLY A 250 21.26 -0.29 5.45
CA GLY A 250 20.64 -1.58 5.18
C GLY A 250 19.56 -1.49 4.10
N ALA A 251 18.34 -1.91 4.42
CA ALA A 251 17.19 -1.86 3.51
C ALA A 251 16.31 -0.61 3.68
N VAL A 252 15.58 -0.30 2.62
CA VAL A 252 14.41 0.58 2.64
C VAL A 252 13.16 -0.28 2.51
N VAL A 253 12.23 -0.12 3.44
CA VAL A 253 10.98 -0.85 3.51
C VAL A 253 9.84 0.13 3.43
N ASN A 254 9.05 0.03 2.36
CA ASN A 254 7.90 0.90 2.14
C ASN A 254 6.62 0.07 2.24
N VAL A 255 5.71 0.51 3.10
CA VAL A 255 4.42 -0.13 3.32
C VAL A 255 3.33 0.79 2.81
N VAL A 256 2.41 0.27 2.00
CA VAL A 256 1.18 0.96 1.62
C VAL A 256 -0.02 0.22 2.16
N THR A 257 -0.88 0.93 2.88
CA THR A 257 -2.12 0.38 3.41
C THR A 257 -3.22 0.39 2.35
N LYS A 258 -4.18 -0.52 2.48
CA LYS A 258 -5.38 -0.57 1.64
C LYS A 258 -6.17 0.74 1.73
N SER A 259 -6.87 1.04 0.65
CA SER A 259 -7.80 2.17 0.54
C SER A 259 -9.18 1.65 0.15
N GLY A 260 -10.21 2.49 0.29
CA GLY A 260 -11.57 2.10 -0.06
C GLY A 260 -11.81 2.02 -1.57
N THR A 261 -12.81 1.24 -1.97
CA THR A 261 -13.18 1.00 -3.37
C THR A 261 -14.66 1.32 -3.61
N ASN A 262 -15.12 1.23 -4.86
CA ASN A 262 -16.55 1.38 -5.19
C ASN A 262 -17.44 0.26 -4.63
N ASP A 263 -16.85 -0.88 -4.29
CA ASP A 263 -17.54 -1.98 -3.64
C ASP A 263 -17.19 -2.06 -2.16
N PHE A 264 -18.18 -2.43 -1.35
CA PHE A 264 -17.95 -2.74 0.06
C PHE A 264 -17.24 -4.09 0.18
N HIS A 265 -16.16 -4.13 0.94
CA HIS A 265 -15.41 -5.33 1.23
C HIS A 265 -14.78 -5.23 2.62
N GLY A 266 -14.50 -6.37 3.22
CA GLY A 266 -13.96 -6.42 4.58
C GLY A 266 -13.60 -7.84 4.97
N SER A 267 -12.97 -7.96 6.13
CA SER A 267 -12.56 -9.24 6.70
C SER A 267 -12.70 -9.21 8.21
N THR A 268 -12.82 -10.38 8.82
CA THR A 268 -12.74 -10.56 10.27
C THR A 268 -11.83 -11.76 10.53
N TYR A 269 -11.01 -11.68 11.56
CA TYR A 269 -10.05 -12.74 11.88
C TYR A 269 -9.84 -12.88 13.39
N GLU A 270 -9.42 -14.08 13.79
CA GLU A 270 -9.03 -14.45 15.15
C GLU A 270 -7.87 -15.44 15.06
N PHE A 271 -6.80 -15.17 15.79
CA PHE A 271 -5.62 -16.00 15.90
C PHE A 271 -5.40 -16.35 17.37
N PHE A 272 -5.41 -17.64 17.64
CA PHE A 272 -5.26 -18.18 18.99
C PHE A 272 -3.96 -18.94 19.13
N ARG A 273 -3.18 -18.59 20.16
CA ARG A 273 -2.03 -19.39 20.58
C ARG A 273 -2.13 -19.66 22.07
N ASN A 274 -1.90 -20.91 22.44
CA ASN A 274 -1.98 -21.35 23.82
C ASN A 274 -0.86 -22.32 24.15
N ARG A 275 -0.47 -22.31 25.44
CA ARG A 275 0.43 -23.26 26.04
C ARG A 275 0.11 -24.68 25.60
N SER A 276 -1.14 -25.12 25.67
CA SER A 276 -1.55 -26.49 25.33
C SER A 276 -1.22 -26.87 23.88
N LEU A 277 -1.30 -25.92 22.95
CA LEU A 277 -1.06 -26.14 21.52
C LEU A 277 0.42 -26.04 21.12
N ASN A 278 1.23 -25.27 21.86
CA ASN A 278 2.65 -25.10 21.55
C ASN A 278 3.47 -26.31 22.03
N ALA A 279 4.62 -26.58 21.42
CA ALA A 279 5.61 -27.48 22.01
C ALA A 279 6.51 -26.73 23.02
N ARG A 280 7.21 -27.48 23.89
CA ARG A 280 8.29 -26.92 24.72
C ARG A 280 9.57 -26.89 23.88
N GLY A 281 10.36 -25.82 23.94
CA GLY A 281 11.68 -25.79 23.30
C GLY A 281 12.59 -26.86 23.89
N PHE A 282 13.53 -27.40 23.11
CA PHE A 282 14.37 -28.52 23.55
C PHE A 282 15.09 -28.24 24.89
N PHE A 283 15.58 -27.01 25.05
CA PHE A 283 16.35 -26.55 26.21
C PHE A 283 15.51 -25.96 27.36
N ASP A 284 14.21 -25.73 27.18
CA ASP A 284 13.40 -25.09 28.23
C ASP A 284 13.14 -26.06 29.38
N THR A 285 13.34 -25.69 30.64
CA THR A 285 13.06 -26.63 31.76
C THR A 285 11.57 -26.91 31.95
N GLN A 286 10.71 -26.02 31.46
CA GLN A 286 9.25 -26.14 31.54
C GLN A 286 8.58 -25.51 30.32
N LYS A 287 7.36 -25.94 30.04
CA LYS A 287 6.54 -25.34 29.01
C LYS A 287 6.08 -23.95 29.47
N LEU A 288 6.51 -22.90 28.77
CA LEU A 288 6.12 -21.51 29.04
C LEU A 288 4.61 -21.36 29.10
N ASP A 289 4.13 -20.56 30.06
CA ASP A 289 2.72 -20.17 30.09
C ASP A 289 2.49 -19.10 29.02
N TYR A 290 1.68 -19.44 28.03
CA TYR A 290 1.44 -18.60 26.86
C TYR A 290 -0.04 -18.64 26.51
N LEU A 291 -0.66 -17.48 26.45
CA LEU A 291 -2.03 -17.29 25.98
C LEU A 291 -2.03 -16.00 25.19
N GLN A 292 -2.40 -16.09 23.91
CA GLN A 292 -2.48 -14.95 23.02
C GLN A 292 -3.74 -15.10 22.17
N ASN A 293 -4.55 -14.06 22.16
CA ASN A 293 -5.71 -13.90 21.29
C ASN A 293 -5.50 -12.61 20.49
N GLN A 294 -5.37 -12.75 19.17
CA GLN A 294 -5.19 -11.64 18.26
C GLN A 294 -6.34 -11.64 17.27
N PHE A 295 -7.19 -10.63 17.35
CA PHE A 295 -8.41 -10.55 16.56
C PHE A 295 -8.56 -9.18 15.93
N GLY A 296 -9.34 -9.13 14.87
CA GLY A 296 -9.51 -7.88 14.18
C GLY A 296 -10.51 -7.94 13.06
N ALA A 297 -10.74 -6.78 12.48
CA ALA A 297 -11.64 -6.62 11.37
C ALA A 297 -11.18 -5.47 10.46
N THR A 298 -11.50 -5.60 9.18
CA THR A 298 -11.33 -4.53 8.19
C THR A 298 -12.64 -4.26 7.48
N LEU A 299 -12.86 -3.00 7.08
CA LEU A 299 -13.99 -2.60 6.28
C LEU A 299 -13.57 -1.45 5.36
N GLY A 300 -13.79 -1.62 4.06
CA GLY A 300 -13.60 -0.61 3.04
C GLY A 300 -14.81 -0.47 2.14
N GLY A 301 -14.95 0.70 1.52
CA GLY A 301 -16.03 0.95 0.56
C GLY A 301 -16.19 2.44 0.21
N PRO A 302 -17.23 2.79 -0.56
CA PRO A 302 -17.48 4.18 -0.94
C PRO A 302 -18.28 4.91 0.13
N ILE A 303 -17.88 6.14 0.46
CA ILE A 303 -18.79 7.15 1.05
C ILE A 303 -19.68 7.72 -0.06
N LYS A 304 -19.06 8.02 -1.22
CA LYS A 304 -19.73 8.42 -2.45
C LYS A 304 -19.03 7.74 -3.61
N ARG A 305 -19.78 6.91 -4.36
CA ARG A 305 -19.24 6.19 -5.52
C ARG A 305 -18.52 7.13 -6.49
N ASP A 306 -17.43 6.62 -7.03
CA ASP A 306 -16.53 7.29 -7.98
C ASP A 306 -15.91 8.61 -7.47
N LYS A 307 -16.01 8.92 -6.17
CA LYS A 307 -15.55 10.20 -5.60
C LYS A 307 -14.85 10.11 -4.26
N THR A 308 -15.42 9.40 -3.31
CA THR A 308 -14.92 9.41 -1.93
C THR A 308 -15.08 8.04 -1.31
N PHE A 309 -13.99 7.54 -0.74
CA PHE A 309 -13.87 6.18 -0.24
C PHE A 309 -13.33 6.18 1.19
N PHE A 310 -13.59 5.11 1.92
CA PHE A 310 -13.03 4.90 3.25
C PHE A 310 -12.46 3.49 3.36
N PHE A 311 -11.48 3.35 4.25
CA PHE A 311 -10.98 2.07 4.71
C PHE A 311 -10.69 2.18 6.20
N ALA A 312 -11.11 1.20 6.98
CA ALA A 312 -10.88 1.10 8.41
C ALA A 312 -10.32 -0.29 8.74
N SER A 313 -9.35 -0.33 9.65
CA SER A 313 -8.80 -1.56 10.20
C SER A 313 -8.73 -1.44 11.72
N TYR A 314 -9.07 -2.52 12.41
CA TYR A 314 -8.91 -2.68 13.84
C TYR A 314 -8.23 -4.02 14.12
N GLU A 315 -7.23 -3.99 14.98
CA GLU A 315 -6.60 -5.19 15.54
C GLU A 315 -6.49 -5.03 17.07
N GLY A 316 -6.80 -6.10 17.78
CA GLY A 316 -6.71 -6.20 19.23
C GLY A 316 -5.87 -7.42 19.62
N ASN A 317 -4.93 -7.20 20.55
CA ASN A 317 -4.10 -8.24 21.15
C ASN A 317 -4.45 -8.38 22.64
N ARG A 318 -4.73 -9.61 23.08
CA ARG A 318 -5.04 -9.95 24.48
C ARG A 318 -4.26 -11.16 24.98
#